data_AF-C5XTF2-F1
#
_entry.id   AF-C5XTF2-F1
#
_cell.length_a   1.000
_cell.length_b   1.000
_cell.length_c   1.000
_cell.angle_alpha   90.00
_cell.angle_beta   90.00
_cell.angle_gamma   90.00
#
_symmetry.space_group_name_H-M   'P 1'
#
loop_
_entity.id
_entity.type
_entity.pdbx_description
1 polymer ?
#
loop_
_entity_poly.entity_id
_entity_poly.type
_entity_poly.pdbx_seq_one_letter_code
_entity_poly.pdbx_strand_id
1 'polypeptide(L)'
;MQSRSVLADRNLSSGRVVGVMLMSDGQQNHGGNAADVKIGNAPVYTFGFGADYDPTVLNAVARNSMGGTFSVVNDVDKLTMAFSQCLAGLLTVLVQDLTVTVTPVEDESTVAAGNYPQTQDAGSVTVAFGDLYSKEVRKLIVDLLLLAIDTERGADILEVTYVYKTAGKLFDGHRAAERHAFPADDPPMDVVKEEAWLQTTTMIMIKQARTMVDGKKLDDALDKLVEAQNALGDVPVADPYDDPLLDALRKELQEVQKLMKSPAVYEQQGRPYAMSSETSHNRQRFAARGDMEKNRLFATPRMDKYLEQAKKFDEDPTAPMPSADADEKEEVTANPLAPLAGPITFYIQAAVQALQAIEKLINNGAKAV
;
A
#
# COMPACT_ATOMS: atom_id res chain seq x y z
N MET A 1 -12.49 -26.70 -4.32
CA MET A 1 -12.87 -26.56 -5.75
C MET A 1 -14.08 -25.65 -5.94
N GLN A 2 -15.17 -25.79 -5.17
CA GLN A 2 -16.38 -24.96 -5.32
C GLN A 2 -16.16 -23.45 -5.11
N SER A 3 -15.35 -23.03 -4.12
CA SER A 3 -15.07 -21.60 -3.91
C SER A 3 -14.33 -20.96 -5.09
N ARG A 4 -13.37 -21.65 -5.70
CA ARG A 4 -12.63 -21.14 -6.88
C ARG A 4 -13.52 -20.99 -8.11
N SER A 5 -14.48 -21.89 -8.33
CA SER A 5 -15.43 -21.73 -9.44
C SER A 5 -16.34 -20.53 -9.21
N VAL A 6 -16.82 -20.32 -7.98
CA VAL A 6 -17.62 -19.13 -7.62
C VAL A 6 -16.83 -17.83 -7.85
N LEU A 7 -15.54 -17.78 -7.52
CA LEU A 7 -14.70 -16.61 -7.77
C LEU A 7 -14.53 -16.36 -9.28
N ALA A 8 -14.27 -17.41 -10.06
CA ALA A 8 -14.12 -17.31 -11.51
C ALA A 8 -15.42 -16.85 -12.19
N ASP A 9 -16.57 -17.40 -11.79
CA ASP A 9 -17.89 -17.07 -12.35
C ASP A 9 -18.31 -15.62 -12.03
N ARG A 10 -17.91 -15.09 -10.87
CA ARG A 10 -18.25 -13.72 -10.44
C ARG A 10 -17.35 -12.64 -11.03
N ASN A 11 -16.19 -13.01 -11.57
CA ASN A 11 -15.26 -12.11 -12.26
C ASN A 11 -15.72 -11.76 -13.69
N LEU A 12 -16.81 -12.37 -14.18
CA LEU A 12 -17.28 -12.25 -15.57
C LEU A 12 -18.36 -11.18 -15.79
N SER A 13 -18.91 -10.57 -14.74
CA SER A 13 -19.88 -9.46 -14.85
C SER A 13 -19.19 -8.13 -14.60
N SER A 14 -19.27 -7.21 -15.57
CA SER A 14 -18.64 -5.88 -15.52
C SER A 14 -18.93 -5.15 -14.20
N GLY A 15 -17.89 -4.73 -13.48
CA GLY A 15 -17.97 -3.88 -12.30
C GLY A 15 -18.10 -4.58 -10.95
N ARG A 16 -18.04 -5.92 -10.89
CA ARG A 16 -17.94 -6.63 -9.59
C ARG A 16 -16.49 -6.77 -9.14
N VAL A 17 -16.25 -6.51 -7.87
CA VAL A 17 -14.97 -6.74 -7.20
C VAL A 17 -15.10 -7.96 -6.31
N VAL A 18 -14.04 -8.76 -6.22
CA VAL A 18 -14.03 -9.99 -5.45
C VAL A 18 -12.90 -9.92 -4.43
N GLY A 19 -13.23 -10.09 -3.16
CA GLY A 19 -12.27 -10.28 -2.07
C GLY A 19 -12.71 -11.41 -1.16
N VAL A 20 -11.73 -12.12 -0.58
CA VAL A 20 -11.98 -13.19 0.39
C VAL A 20 -11.60 -12.68 1.77
N MET A 21 -12.53 -12.70 2.71
CA MET A 21 -12.25 -12.46 4.13
C MET A 21 -12.21 -13.81 4.84
N LEU A 22 -11.07 -14.14 5.44
CA LEU A 22 -10.84 -15.38 6.19
C LEU A 22 -10.57 -15.02 7.64
N MET A 23 -11.36 -15.53 8.58
CA MET A 23 -11.19 -15.29 10.01
C MET A 23 -10.89 -16.61 10.70
N SER A 24 -9.94 -16.62 11.64
CA SER A 24 -9.61 -17.80 12.45
C SER A 24 -9.18 -17.42 13.85
N ASP A 25 -9.64 -18.19 14.83
CA ASP A 25 -9.17 -18.19 16.22
C ASP A 25 -8.30 -19.39 16.57
N GLY A 26 -8.12 -20.33 15.64
CA GLY A 26 -7.43 -21.58 15.88
C GLY A 26 -6.35 -21.92 14.87
N GLN A 27 -5.64 -23.00 15.18
CA GLN A 27 -4.63 -23.62 14.35
C GLN A 27 -5.25 -24.41 13.20
N GLN A 28 -4.54 -24.51 12.08
CA GLN A 28 -4.89 -25.46 11.05
C GLN A 28 -4.82 -26.89 11.60
N ASN A 29 -5.91 -27.66 11.48
CA ASN A 29 -6.00 -29.02 12.02
C ASN A 29 -6.41 -30.10 11.00
N HIS A 30 -6.76 -29.71 9.77
CA HIS A 30 -7.16 -30.61 8.69
C HIS A 30 -6.69 -30.10 7.31
N GLY A 31 -6.66 -31.00 6.32
CA GLY A 31 -6.30 -30.69 4.94
C GLY A 31 -4.80 -30.51 4.69
N GLY A 32 -4.45 -30.13 3.47
CA GLY A 32 -3.07 -29.72 3.13
C GLY A 32 -2.79 -28.30 3.61
N ASN A 33 -1.52 -27.91 3.68
CA ASN A 33 -1.06 -26.60 4.16
C ASN A 33 -1.85 -25.44 3.52
N ALA A 34 -2.56 -24.67 4.35
CA ALA A 34 -3.43 -23.59 3.89
C ALA A 34 -2.66 -22.49 3.14
N ALA A 35 -1.39 -22.26 3.51
CA ALA A 35 -0.52 -21.30 2.85
C ALA A 35 -0.27 -21.61 1.37
N ASP A 36 -0.41 -22.87 0.96
CA ASP A 36 -0.17 -23.31 -0.43
C ASP A 36 -1.38 -23.11 -1.35
N VAL A 37 -2.53 -22.68 -0.80
CA VAL A 37 -3.76 -22.51 -1.56
C VAL A 37 -3.69 -21.28 -2.46
N LYS A 38 -3.63 -21.50 -3.78
CA LYS A 38 -3.70 -20.45 -4.81
C LYS A 38 -5.17 -20.06 -5.06
N ILE A 39 -5.58 -18.90 -4.55
CA ILE A 39 -6.94 -18.35 -4.74
C ILE A 39 -7.12 -17.62 -6.09
N GLY A 40 -6.04 -17.41 -6.85
CA GLY A 40 -6.05 -16.68 -8.12
C GLY A 40 -5.77 -15.20 -7.91
N ASN A 41 -6.44 -14.33 -8.67
CA ASN A 41 -6.21 -12.88 -8.63
C ASN A 41 -7.02 -12.14 -7.54
N ALA A 42 -7.77 -12.86 -6.69
CA ALA A 42 -8.52 -12.22 -5.62
C ALA A 42 -7.64 -12.02 -4.37
N PRO A 43 -7.73 -10.86 -3.69
CA PRO A 43 -7.14 -10.66 -2.38
C PRO A 43 -7.76 -11.59 -1.34
N VAL A 44 -6.93 -12.08 -0.43
CA VAL A 44 -7.36 -12.77 0.79
C VAL A 44 -6.95 -11.92 1.98
N TYR A 45 -7.93 -11.36 2.68
CA TYR A 45 -7.77 -10.63 3.93
C TYR A 45 -7.97 -11.60 5.07
N THR A 46 -6.93 -11.83 5.86
CA THR A 46 -6.98 -12.78 6.97
C THR A 46 -7.08 -12.04 8.30
N PHE A 47 -7.91 -12.53 9.22
CA PHE A 47 -8.09 -11.99 10.56
C PHE A 47 -7.78 -13.08 11.58
N GLY A 48 -6.71 -12.87 12.36
CA GLY A 48 -6.41 -13.69 13.54
C GLY A 48 -7.04 -13.04 14.77
N PHE A 49 -7.87 -13.78 15.51
CA PHE A 49 -8.49 -13.29 16.73
C PHE A 49 -8.37 -14.30 17.87
N GLY A 50 -8.36 -13.84 19.12
CA GLY A 50 -8.10 -14.72 20.27
C GLY A 50 -6.63 -15.13 20.40
N ALA A 51 -6.36 -16.16 21.20
CA ALA A 51 -4.98 -16.54 21.57
C ALA A 51 -4.41 -17.72 20.77
N ASP A 52 -5.25 -18.50 20.10
CA ASP A 52 -4.88 -19.83 19.60
C ASP A 52 -4.67 -19.89 18.08
N TYR A 53 -4.86 -18.78 17.35
CA TYR A 53 -4.68 -18.76 15.90
C TYR A 53 -3.20 -18.88 15.51
N ASP A 54 -2.92 -19.39 14.30
CA ASP A 54 -1.57 -19.41 13.74
C ASP A 54 -1.29 -18.13 12.93
N PRO A 55 -0.51 -17.16 13.45
CA PRO A 55 -0.18 -15.95 12.71
C PRO A 55 0.65 -16.24 11.47
N THR A 56 1.48 -17.28 11.48
CA THR A 56 2.37 -17.62 10.36
C THR A 56 1.54 -18.12 9.18
N VAL A 57 0.56 -18.98 9.42
CA VAL A 57 -0.33 -19.50 8.38
C VAL A 57 -1.22 -18.39 7.81
N LEU A 58 -1.90 -17.60 8.66
CA LEU A 58 -2.77 -16.51 8.19
C LEU A 58 -1.98 -15.46 7.40
N ASN A 59 -0.82 -15.04 7.91
CA ASN A 59 0.08 -14.15 7.21
C ASN A 59 0.50 -14.71 5.84
N ALA A 60 0.89 -15.99 5.77
CA ALA A 60 1.28 -16.62 4.52
C ALA A 60 0.12 -16.69 3.51
N VAL A 61 -1.09 -17.03 3.95
CA VAL A 61 -2.29 -17.04 3.11
C VAL A 61 -2.56 -15.66 2.52
N ALA A 62 -2.55 -14.60 3.35
CA ALA A 62 -2.74 -13.24 2.88
C ALA A 62 -1.64 -12.81 1.91
N ARG A 63 -0.37 -13.04 2.28
CA ARG A 63 0.81 -12.65 1.49
C ARG A 63 0.85 -13.32 0.12
N ASN A 64 0.39 -14.57 0.02
CA ASN A 64 0.35 -15.34 -1.22
C ASN A 64 -0.82 -14.97 -2.15
N SER A 65 -1.70 -14.05 -1.74
CA SER A 65 -2.81 -13.51 -2.53
C SER A 65 -2.50 -12.13 -3.13
N MET A 66 -3.24 -11.72 -4.15
CA MET A 66 -3.08 -10.42 -4.80
C MET A 66 -3.67 -9.31 -3.93
N GLY A 67 -2.85 -8.49 -3.27
CA GLY A 67 -3.33 -7.34 -2.49
C GLY A 67 -3.96 -7.66 -1.12
N GLY A 68 -3.87 -8.92 -0.66
CA GLY A 68 -4.33 -9.35 0.66
C GLY A 68 -3.44 -8.84 1.80
N THR A 69 -4.04 -8.69 2.98
CA THR A 69 -3.38 -8.25 4.22
C THR A 69 -3.75 -9.16 5.38
N PHE A 70 -2.85 -9.26 6.37
CA PHE A 70 -3.10 -9.99 7.60
C PHE A 70 -3.41 -8.99 8.73
N SER A 71 -4.57 -9.17 9.37
CA SER A 71 -5.06 -8.35 10.46
C SER A 71 -5.04 -9.12 11.77
N VAL A 72 -4.54 -8.48 12.82
CA VAL A 72 -4.51 -9.00 14.19
C VAL A 72 -5.56 -8.29 15.01
N VAL A 73 -6.42 -9.08 15.65
CA VAL A 73 -7.51 -8.61 16.49
C VAL A 73 -7.34 -9.21 17.89
N ASN A 74 -6.74 -8.43 18.80
CA ASN A 74 -6.41 -8.91 20.14
C ASN A 74 -7.65 -9.21 21.01
N ASP A 75 -8.76 -8.54 20.70
CA ASP A 75 -10.01 -8.61 21.45
C ASP A 75 -11.14 -8.97 20.49
N VAL A 76 -11.79 -10.12 20.72
CA VAL A 76 -12.81 -10.66 19.80
C VAL A 76 -13.99 -9.71 19.64
N ASP A 77 -14.29 -8.91 20.67
CA ASP A 77 -15.36 -7.92 20.62
C ASP A 77 -15.04 -6.81 19.60
N LYS A 78 -13.77 -6.63 19.25
CA LYS A 78 -13.30 -5.68 18.24
C LYS A 78 -13.21 -6.27 16.84
N LEU A 79 -13.61 -7.53 16.63
CA LEU A 79 -13.60 -8.14 15.29
C LEU A 79 -14.52 -7.39 14.33
N THR A 80 -15.68 -6.91 14.80
CA THR A 80 -16.62 -6.08 14.02
C THR A 80 -15.92 -4.83 13.48
N MET A 81 -15.11 -4.17 14.30
CA MET A 81 -14.35 -2.97 13.92
C MET A 81 -13.26 -3.28 12.88
N ALA A 82 -12.52 -4.38 13.01
CA ALA A 82 -11.52 -4.78 12.02
C ALA A 82 -12.17 -5.17 10.68
N PHE A 83 -13.28 -5.91 10.76
CA PHE A 83 -14.07 -6.34 9.61
C PHE A 83 -14.66 -5.16 8.85
N SER A 84 -15.26 -4.19 9.55
CA SER A 84 -15.91 -3.03 8.93
C SER A 84 -14.92 -2.22 8.10
N GLN A 85 -13.68 -2.05 8.58
CA GLN A 85 -12.64 -1.34 7.84
C GLN A 85 -12.20 -2.08 6.58
N CYS A 86 -12.08 -3.41 6.63
CA CYS A 86 -11.79 -4.19 5.44
C CYS A 86 -12.94 -4.12 4.43
N LEU A 87 -14.19 -4.17 4.91
CA LEU A 87 -15.40 -4.03 4.09
C LEU A 87 -15.47 -2.65 3.43
N ALA A 88 -15.13 -1.57 4.16
CA ALA A 88 -15.04 -0.22 3.62
C ALA A 88 -14.13 -0.13 2.40
N GLY A 89 -12.96 -0.77 2.45
CA GLY A 89 -12.05 -0.84 1.32
C GLY A 89 -12.68 -1.55 0.12
N LEU A 90 -13.25 -2.74 0.33
CA LEU A 90 -13.89 -3.51 -0.74
C LEU A 90 -15.10 -2.82 -1.38
N LEU A 91 -15.85 -2.03 -0.60
CA LEU A 91 -16.99 -1.24 -1.10
C LEU A 91 -16.55 0.01 -1.88
N THR A 92 -15.28 0.40 -1.80
CA THR A 92 -14.76 1.63 -2.42
C THR A 92 -13.70 1.37 -3.47
N VAL A 93 -13.62 0.16 -4.04
CA VAL A 93 -12.69 -0.13 -5.12
C VAL A 93 -13.05 0.73 -6.35
N LEU A 94 -12.14 1.60 -6.72
CA LEU A 94 -12.32 2.59 -7.79
C LEU A 94 -11.51 2.23 -9.03
N VAL A 95 -10.32 1.66 -8.81
CA VAL A 95 -9.35 1.28 -9.82
C VAL A 95 -9.13 -0.22 -9.73
N GLN A 96 -9.21 -0.91 -10.86
CA GLN A 96 -9.03 -2.34 -10.98
C GLN A 96 -7.85 -2.66 -11.89
N ASP A 97 -7.16 -3.77 -11.61
CA ASP A 97 -6.05 -4.28 -12.44
C ASP A 97 -4.95 -3.22 -12.76
N LEU A 98 -4.61 -2.33 -11.81
CA LEU A 98 -3.57 -1.33 -12.02
C LEU A 98 -2.23 -2.01 -12.26
N THR A 99 -1.60 -1.67 -13.37
CA THR A 99 -0.22 -2.01 -13.71
C THR A 99 0.54 -0.72 -13.97
N VAL A 100 1.78 -0.65 -13.49
CA VAL A 100 2.69 0.49 -13.72
C VAL A 100 3.97 -0.07 -14.30
N THR A 101 4.39 0.44 -15.44
CA THR A 101 5.64 0.06 -16.11
C THR A 101 6.61 1.22 -16.06
N VAL A 102 7.79 0.95 -15.53
CA VAL A 102 8.92 1.88 -15.43
C VAL A 102 9.94 1.47 -16.48
N THR A 103 10.23 2.34 -17.43
CA THR A 103 11.16 2.11 -18.54
C THR A 103 12.27 3.15 -18.47
N PRO A 104 13.49 2.77 -18.05
CA PRO A 104 14.64 3.66 -18.16
C PRO A 104 15.04 3.81 -19.64
N VAL A 105 15.46 5.01 -20.04
CA VAL A 105 15.71 5.31 -21.47
C VAL A 105 17.11 4.89 -21.93
N GLU A 106 18.15 5.13 -21.13
CA GLU A 106 19.54 4.79 -21.47
C GLU A 106 20.33 4.17 -20.29
N ASP A 107 19.74 4.11 -19.10
CA ASP A 107 20.45 3.94 -17.82
C ASP A 107 19.94 2.72 -17.01
N GLU A 108 20.71 2.27 -16.03
CA GLU A 108 20.27 1.22 -15.09
C GLU A 108 19.27 1.78 -14.07
N SER A 109 18.25 0.98 -13.74
CA SER A 109 17.26 1.34 -12.72
C SER A 109 16.93 0.18 -11.79
N THR A 110 16.57 0.50 -10.55
CA THR A 110 15.91 -0.45 -9.64
C THR A 110 14.60 0.12 -9.14
N VAL A 111 13.58 -0.74 -8.95
CA VAL A 111 12.23 -0.32 -8.58
C VAL A 111 11.81 -0.97 -7.27
N ALA A 112 11.65 -0.15 -6.24
CA ALA A 112 11.12 -0.56 -4.94
C ALA A 112 9.60 -0.30 -4.88
N ALA A 113 8.82 -1.38 -4.90
CA ALA A 113 7.36 -1.32 -4.87
C ALA A 113 6.77 -2.41 -3.94
N GLY A 114 7.34 -2.59 -2.74
CA GLY A 114 6.89 -3.59 -1.78
C GLY A 114 6.98 -5.04 -2.32
N ASN A 115 6.00 -5.88 -2.00
CA ASN A 115 5.94 -7.28 -2.45
C ASN A 115 4.93 -7.51 -3.58
N TYR A 116 4.61 -6.46 -4.34
CA TYR A 116 3.78 -6.61 -5.54
C TYR A 116 4.49 -7.45 -6.59
N PRO A 117 3.77 -8.28 -7.38
CA PRO A 117 4.39 -9.01 -8.47
C PRO A 117 5.07 -8.05 -9.44
N GLN A 118 6.33 -8.34 -9.76
CA GLN A 118 7.13 -7.57 -10.71
C GLN A 118 7.59 -8.49 -11.84
N THR A 119 7.59 -7.96 -13.05
CA THR A 119 8.21 -8.60 -14.22
C THR A 119 9.21 -7.64 -14.85
N GLN A 120 10.35 -8.16 -15.26
CA GLN A 120 11.38 -7.38 -15.95
C GLN A 120 11.44 -7.84 -17.40
N ASP A 121 11.39 -6.89 -18.33
CA ASP A 121 11.49 -7.13 -19.76
C ASP A 121 12.29 -6.01 -20.42
N ALA A 122 13.33 -6.36 -21.19
CA ALA A 122 14.17 -5.42 -21.93
C ALA A 122 14.65 -4.16 -21.14
N GLY A 123 14.86 -4.28 -19.82
CA GLY A 123 15.27 -3.17 -18.95
C GLY A 123 14.10 -2.44 -18.26
N SER A 124 12.87 -2.61 -18.74
CA SER A 124 11.66 -2.12 -18.09
C SER A 124 11.22 -3.03 -16.93
N VAL A 125 10.64 -2.43 -15.89
CA VAL A 125 10.04 -3.13 -14.76
C VAL A 125 8.54 -2.82 -14.71
N THR A 126 7.71 -3.85 -14.81
CA THR A 126 6.26 -3.74 -14.64
C THR A 126 5.85 -4.24 -13.26
N VAL A 127 5.17 -3.40 -12.51
CA VAL A 127 4.60 -3.69 -11.18
C VAL A 127 3.09 -3.89 -11.32
N ALA A 128 2.60 -5.04 -10.90
CA ALA A 128 1.17 -5.33 -10.84
C ALA A 128 0.59 -4.95 -9.46
N PHE A 129 0.00 -3.76 -9.35
CA PHE A 129 -0.65 -3.30 -8.12
C PHE A 129 -2.04 -3.92 -7.94
N GLY A 130 -2.75 -4.25 -9.01
CA GLY A 130 -4.12 -4.76 -8.91
C GLY A 130 -5.10 -3.65 -8.48
N ASP A 131 -5.97 -3.94 -7.52
CA ASP A 131 -7.07 -3.03 -7.18
C ASP A 131 -6.65 -1.95 -6.16
N LEU A 132 -7.14 -0.72 -6.34
CA LEU A 132 -7.02 0.38 -5.38
C LEU A 132 -8.39 0.88 -4.93
N TYR A 133 -8.49 1.16 -3.64
CA TYR A 133 -9.66 1.80 -3.04
C TYR A 133 -9.68 3.31 -3.31
N SER A 134 -10.84 3.92 -3.19
CA SER A 134 -10.98 5.36 -3.19
C SER A 134 -10.06 5.97 -2.13
N LYS A 135 -9.25 6.96 -2.53
CA LYS A 135 -8.25 7.62 -1.68
C LYS A 135 -7.12 6.71 -1.15
N GLU A 136 -7.01 5.46 -1.60
CA GLU A 136 -5.81 4.64 -1.36
C GLU A 136 -4.66 5.19 -2.21
N VAL A 137 -3.50 5.39 -1.60
CA VAL A 137 -2.30 5.88 -2.28
C VAL A 137 -1.23 4.80 -2.17
N ARG A 138 -0.65 4.42 -3.31
CA ARG A 138 0.52 3.56 -3.38
C ARG A 138 1.65 4.28 -4.08
N LYS A 139 2.82 4.19 -3.49
CA LYS A 139 4.04 4.82 -3.96
C LYS A 139 5.03 3.74 -4.38
N LEU A 140 5.86 4.06 -5.35
CA LEU A 140 7.02 3.25 -5.72
C LEU A 140 8.21 4.21 -5.80
N ILE A 141 9.38 3.72 -5.42
CA ILE A 141 10.63 4.45 -5.58
C ILE A 141 11.39 3.81 -6.74
N VAL A 142 11.96 4.67 -7.58
CA VAL A 142 12.85 4.28 -8.67
C VAL A 142 14.20 4.89 -8.39
N ASP A 143 15.19 4.04 -8.14
CA ASP A 143 16.58 4.45 -8.07
C ASP A 143 17.18 4.36 -9.48
N LEU A 144 17.72 5.47 -9.96
CA LEU A 144 18.33 5.59 -11.29
C LEU A 144 19.83 5.83 -11.15
N LEU A 145 20.62 5.03 -11.87
CA LEU A 145 22.06 5.26 -11.99
C LEU A 145 22.34 6.03 -13.27
N LEU A 146 22.50 7.35 -13.17
CA LEU A 146 22.70 8.22 -14.31
C LEU A 146 24.20 8.53 -14.54
N LEU A 147 24.68 8.41 -15.79
CA LEU A 147 26.04 8.81 -16.16
C LEU A 147 26.23 10.32 -16.04
N ALA A 148 27.40 10.81 -15.61
CA ALA A 148 27.67 12.25 -15.52
C ALA A 148 27.55 12.95 -16.90
N ILE A 149 26.95 14.15 -16.93
CA ILE A 149 26.84 14.99 -18.13
C ILE A 149 27.35 16.40 -17.83
N ASP A 150 28.04 17.01 -18.80
CA ASP A 150 28.64 18.35 -18.65
C ASP A 150 27.73 19.48 -19.15
N THR A 151 26.61 19.14 -19.81
CA THR A 151 25.64 20.09 -20.37
C THR A 151 24.22 19.59 -20.19
N GLU A 152 23.25 20.51 -20.08
CA GLU A 152 21.84 20.15 -19.98
C GLU A 152 21.39 19.43 -21.23
N ARG A 153 20.81 18.25 -21.03
CA ARG A 153 20.21 17.44 -22.08
C ARG A 153 18.75 17.29 -21.68
N GLY A 154 17.85 17.92 -22.43
CA GLY A 154 16.40 17.68 -22.34
C GLY A 154 16.03 16.30 -22.87
N ALA A 155 16.64 15.27 -22.33
CA ALA A 155 16.35 13.88 -22.62
C ALA A 155 15.52 13.31 -21.46
N ASP A 156 14.46 12.61 -21.83
CA ASP A 156 13.73 11.75 -20.92
C ASP A 156 14.70 10.69 -20.38
N ILE A 157 14.81 10.56 -19.06
CA ILE A 157 15.63 9.53 -18.40
C ILE A 157 14.79 8.36 -17.92
N LEU A 158 13.51 8.60 -17.71
CA LEU A 158 12.57 7.62 -17.21
C LEU A 158 11.21 7.83 -17.84
N GLU A 159 10.65 6.79 -18.41
CA GLU A 159 9.25 6.74 -18.80
C GLU A 159 8.47 5.87 -17.81
N VAL A 160 7.35 6.39 -17.32
CA VAL A 160 6.41 5.68 -16.47
C VAL A 160 5.07 5.62 -17.18
N THR A 161 4.65 4.42 -17.57
CA THR A 161 3.31 4.18 -18.11
C THR A 161 2.48 3.44 -17.09
N TYR A 162 1.15 3.59 -17.16
CA TYR A 162 0.24 2.86 -16.29
C TYR A 162 -1.04 2.54 -17.02
N VAL A 163 -1.63 1.38 -16.69
CA VAL A 163 -2.87 0.89 -17.27
C VAL A 163 -3.77 0.38 -16.15
N TYR A 164 -5.04 0.74 -16.18
CA TYR A 164 -6.04 0.29 -15.20
C TYR A 164 -7.45 0.27 -15.79
N LYS A 165 -8.38 -0.34 -15.05
CA LYS A 165 -9.81 -0.30 -15.36
C LYS A 165 -10.57 0.49 -14.31
N THR A 166 -11.57 1.25 -14.73
CA THR A 166 -12.57 1.82 -13.83
C THR A 166 -13.95 1.77 -14.49
N ALA A 167 -14.98 1.37 -13.73
CA ALA A 167 -16.33 1.10 -14.25
C ALA A 167 -16.35 0.22 -15.51
N GLY A 168 -15.44 -0.78 -15.58
CA GLY A 168 -15.30 -1.70 -16.72
C GLY A 168 -14.63 -1.13 -17.97
N LYS A 169 -14.20 0.13 -17.96
CA LYS A 169 -13.47 0.78 -19.06
C LYS A 169 -11.98 0.78 -18.78
N LEU A 170 -11.17 0.52 -19.81
CA LEU A 170 -9.72 0.56 -19.75
C LEU A 170 -9.23 2.00 -19.93
N PHE A 171 -8.24 2.38 -19.13
CA PHE A 171 -7.55 3.65 -19.20
C PHE A 171 -6.05 3.39 -19.14
N ASP A 172 -5.30 4.18 -19.91
CA ASP A 172 -3.86 4.21 -19.89
C ASP A 172 -3.37 5.65 -19.76
N GLY A 173 -2.16 5.80 -19.24
CA GLY A 173 -1.50 7.08 -19.11
C GLY A 173 0.01 6.91 -19.12
N HIS A 174 0.70 8.01 -19.34
CA HIS A 174 2.15 8.05 -19.39
C HIS A 174 2.68 9.33 -18.73
N ARG A 175 3.88 9.25 -18.19
CA ARG A 175 4.64 10.36 -17.62
C ARG A 175 6.12 10.13 -17.87
N ALA A 176 6.81 11.12 -18.40
CA ALA A 176 8.27 11.11 -18.50
C ALA A 176 8.89 11.96 -17.38
N ALA A 177 10.09 11.58 -16.96
CA ALA A 177 10.97 12.40 -16.13
C ALA A 177 12.15 12.88 -16.98
N GLU A 178 12.39 14.18 -16.95
CA GLU A 178 13.49 14.84 -17.66
C GLU A 178 14.68 15.04 -16.72
N ARG A 179 15.87 15.11 -17.30
CA ARG A 179 17.11 15.36 -16.57
C ARG A 179 17.55 16.81 -16.68
N HIS A 180 17.89 17.41 -15.54
CA HIS A 180 18.49 18.75 -15.47
C HIS A 180 20.00 18.67 -15.21
N ALA A 181 20.77 19.63 -15.76
CA ALA A 181 22.24 19.67 -15.63
C ALA A 181 22.73 20.01 -14.22
N PHE A 182 21.94 20.78 -13.48
CA PHE A 182 22.28 21.23 -12.15
C PHE A 182 21.52 20.35 -11.16
N PRO A 183 22.22 19.60 -10.27
CA PRO A 183 21.57 18.99 -9.13
C PRO A 183 20.83 20.10 -8.37
N ALA A 184 19.59 19.85 -7.95
CA ALA A 184 19.04 20.63 -6.85
C ALA A 184 19.98 20.42 -5.64
N ASP A 185 20.26 21.48 -4.87
CA ASP A 185 21.16 21.39 -3.71
C ASP A 185 20.68 20.33 -2.70
N ASP A 186 19.37 20.09 -2.64
CA ASP A 186 18.73 19.05 -1.82
C ASP A 186 17.69 18.24 -2.61
N PRO A 187 17.53 16.93 -2.35
CA PRO A 187 16.43 16.12 -2.88
C PRO A 187 15.07 16.66 -2.41
N PRO A 188 13.99 16.52 -3.21
CA PRO A 188 12.66 16.93 -2.79
C PRO A 188 12.27 16.26 -1.48
N MET A 189 11.72 17.03 -0.53
CA MET A 189 11.38 16.54 0.81
C MET A 189 10.43 15.33 0.78
N ASP A 190 9.54 15.24 -0.20
CA ASP A 190 8.67 14.07 -0.37
C ASP A 190 9.48 12.81 -0.72
N VAL A 191 10.53 12.93 -1.53
CA VAL A 191 11.43 11.81 -1.84
C VAL A 191 12.23 11.43 -0.60
N VAL A 192 12.77 12.40 0.15
CA VAL A 192 13.49 12.13 1.42
C VAL A 192 12.60 11.41 2.42
N LYS A 193 11.33 11.82 2.55
CA LYS A 193 10.37 11.16 3.44
C LYS A 193 9.99 9.78 2.97
N GLU A 194 9.85 9.56 1.66
CA GLU A 194 9.55 8.25 1.11
C GLU A 194 10.76 7.31 1.13
N GLU A 195 11.97 7.84 0.99
CA GLU A 195 13.22 7.11 1.16
C GLU A 195 13.43 6.78 2.63
N ALA A 196 13.25 7.73 3.54
CA ALA A 196 13.19 7.45 4.97
C ALA A 196 12.04 6.47 5.27
N TRP A 197 10.93 6.52 4.53
CA TRP A 197 9.94 5.47 4.62
C TRP A 197 10.57 4.14 4.14
N LEU A 198 11.02 3.95 2.90
CA LEU A 198 11.59 2.66 2.46
C LEU A 198 12.82 2.15 3.25
N GLN A 199 13.79 3.01 3.54
CA GLN A 199 15.04 2.71 4.24
C GLN A 199 14.83 2.52 5.74
N THR A 200 14.00 3.35 6.37
CA THR A 200 13.79 3.33 7.83
C THR A 200 12.53 2.58 8.25
N THR A 201 11.55 2.46 7.37
CA THR A 201 10.26 1.86 7.71
C THR A 201 10.35 0.36 7.72
N THR A 202 10.03 -0.16 8.91
CA THR A 202 9.16 -1.30 9.18
C THR A 202 9.28 -2.53 8.26
N MET A 203 9.06 -2.45 6.95
CA MET A 203 9.22 -3.62 6.09
C MET A 203 10.63 -4.23 6.14
N ILE A 204 11.70 -3.42 6.12
CA ILE A 204 13.07 -3.96 6.21
C ILE A 204 13.45 -4.17 7.67
N MET A 205 13.36 -3.14 8.51
CA MET A 205 13.86 -3.19 9.89
C MET A 205 12.97 -3.99 10.84
N ILE A 206 11.64 -3.88 10.79
CA ILE A 206 10.76 -4.72 11.65
C ILE A 206 10.80 -6.17 11.18
N LYS A 207 10.90 -6.43 9.87
CA LYS A 207 11.15 -7.79 9.39
C LYS A 207 12.49 -8.33 9.87
N GLN A 208 13.56 -7.54 9.78
CA GLN A 208 14.89 -7.91 10.28
C GLN A 208 14.85 -8.18 11.78
N ALA A 209 14.31 -7.25 12.58
CA ALA A 209 14.11 -7.41 14.01
C ALA A 209 13.30 -8.67 14.32
N ARG A 210 12.17 -8.91 13.62
CA ARG A 210 11.39 -10.13 13.75
C ARG A 210 12.24 -11.37 13.47
N THR A 211 12.99 -11.40 12.37
CA THR A 211 13.88 -12.53 12.04
C THR A 211 15.02 -12.72 13.06
N MET A 212 15.51 -11.64 13.67
CA MET A 212 16.52 -11.71 14.73
C MET A 212 15.94 -12.33 16.00
N VAL A 213 14.74 -11.89 16.43
CA VAL A 213 14.06 -12.51 17.59
C VAL A 213 13.71 -13.98 17.31
N ASP A 214 13.27 -14.31 16.08
CA ASP A 214 13.07 -15.69 15.63
C ASP A 214 14.36 -16.54 15.72
N GLY A 215 15.50 -15.91 15.44
CA GLY A 215 16.85 -16.45 15.62
C GLY A 215 17.37 -16.41 17.06
N LYS A 216 16.53 -16.09 18.05
CA LYS A 216 16.88 -15.93 19.48
C LYS A 216 17.89 -14.82 19.77
N LYS A 217 17.95 -13.81 18.91
CA LYS A 217 18.82 -12.63 19.03
C LYS A 217 17.98 -11.41 19.39
N LEU A 218 17.47 -11.39 20.62
CA LEU A 218 16.56 -10.32 21.05
C LEU A 218 17.29 -8.97 21.17
N ASP A 219 18.51 -8.97 21.71
CA ASP A 219 19.29 -7.73 21.88
C ASP A 219 19.62 -7.09 20.52
N ASP A 220 20.12 -7.88 19.56
CA ASP A 220 20.35 -7.43 18.18
C ASP A 220 19.08 -6.82 17.55
N ALA A 221 17.92 -7.41 17.81
CA ALA A 221 16.64 -6.91 17.30
C ALA A 221 16.27 -5.54 17.90
N LEU A 222 16.49 -5.36 19.21
CA LEU A 222 16.23 -4.10 19.89
C LEU A 222 17.19 -3.00 19.44
N ASP A 223 18.47 -3.32 19.27
CA ASP A 223 19.46 -2.39 18.70
C ASP A 223 19.03 -1.94 17.29
N LYS A 224 18.52 -2.88 16.48
CA LYS A 224 18.03 -2.57 15.12
C LYS A 224 16.81 -1.65 15.11
N LEU A 225 15.92 -1.77 16.10
CA LEU A 225 14.78 -0.87 16.25
C LEU A 225 15.21 0.53 16.72
N VAL A 226 16.24 0.63 17.57
CA VAL A 226 16.83 1.92 17.98
C VAL A 226 17.50 2.61 16.80
N GLU A 227 18.23 1.88 15.96
CA GLU A 227 18.79 2.39 14.70
C GLU A 227 17.69 3.00 13.82
N ALA A 228 16.56 2.29 13.66
CA ALA A 228 15.41 2.79 12.90
C ALA A 228 14.77 4.04 13.54
N GLN A 229 14.66 4.10 14.87
CA GLN A 229 14.14 5.29 15.56
C GLN A 229 15.04 6.51 15.35
N ASN A 230 16.37 6.33 15.40
CA ASN A 230 17.33 7.41 15.19
C ASN A 230 17.28 7.93 13.75
N ALA A 231 17.28 7.03 12.76
CA ALA A 231 17.19 7.42 11.36
C ALA A 231 15.88 8.16 11.02
N LEU A 232 14.75 7.82 11.68
CA LEU A 232 13.52 8.62 11.57
C LEU A 232 13.62 9.99 12.26
N GLY A 233 14.49 10.13 13.26
CA GLY A 233 14.80 11.39 13.93
C GLY A 233 15.69 12.31 13.09
N ASP A 234 16.52 11.75 12.23
CA ASP A 234 17.46 12.48 11.37
C ASP A 234 16.80 13.04 10.10
N VAL A 235 15.52 12.72 9.83
CA VAL A 235 14.77 13.29 8.70
C VAL A 235 14.60 14.80 8.92
N PRO A 236 15.04 15.66 7.97
CA PRO A 236 15.12 17.12 8.16
C PRO A 236 13.76 17.82 8.00
N VAL A 237 12.81 17.51 8.89
CA VAL A 237 11.51 18.17 8.98
C VAL A 237 11.50 19.22 10.09
N ALA A 238 10.77 20.33 9.89
CA ALA A 238 10.73 21.46 10.81
C ALA A 238 10.22 21.05 12.21
N ASP A 239 9.17 20.24 12.25
CA ASP A 239 8.77 19.49 13.44
C ASP A 239 8.44 18.04 13.03
N PRO A 240 9.19 17.04 13.53
CA PRO A 240 8.91 15.63 13.25
C PRO A 240 7.53 15.15 13.72
N TYR A 241 6.93 15.80 14.71
CA TYR A 241 5.61 15.45 15.24
C TYR A 241 4.45 16.10 14.46
N ASP A 242 4.74 17.09 13.60
CA ASP A 242 3.75 17.72 12.72
C ASP A 242 3.60 17.00 11.37
N ASP A 243 4.46 16.03 11.05
CA ASP A 243 4.31 15.17 9.88
C ASP A 243 3.58 13.85 10.25
N PRO A 244 2.33 13.62 9.78
CA PRO A 244 1.53 12.47 10.18
C PRO A 244 2.14 11.11 9.79
N LEU A 245 2.92 11.05 8.70
CA LEU A 245 3.56 9.81 8.28
C LEU A 245 4.68 9.47 9.27
N LEU A 246 5.58 10.42 9.52
CA LEU A 246 6.72 10.19 10.42
C LEU A 246 6.29 9.91 11.86
N ASP A 247 5.27 10.62 12.36
CA ASP A 247 4.69 10.35 13.68
C ASP A 247 4.11 8.93 13.78
N ALA A 248 3.33 8.51 12.78
CA ALA A 248 2.75 7.17 12.78
C ALA A 248 3.81 6.05 12.68
N LEU A 249 4.91 6.28 11.95
CA LEU A 249 6.06 5.37 11.89
C LEU A 249 6.79 5.28 13.24
N ARG A 250 7.00 6.40 13.93
CA ARG A 250 7.61 6.39 15.28
C ARG A 250 6.75 5.64 16.28
N LYS A 251 5.44 5.90 16.30
CA LYS A 251 4.48 5.17 17.14
C LYS A 251 4.51 3.68 16.86
N GLU A 252 4.64 3.28 15.60
CA GLU A 252 4.79 1.88 15.24
C GLU A 252 6.05 1.24 15.82
N LEU A 253 7.22 1.86 15.61
CA LEU A 253 8.49 1.32 16.10
C LEU A 253 8.48 1.19 17.63
N GLN A 254 7.90 2.16 18.34
CA GLN A 254 7.71 2.12 19.78
C GLN A 254 6.83 0.94 20.23
N GLU A 255 5.73 0.69 19.50
CA GLU A 255 4.86 -0.45 19.82
C GLU A 255 5.56 -1.78 19.53
N VAL A 256 6.30 -1.91 18.42
CA VAL A 256 7.09 -3.12 18.15
C VAL A 256 8.14 -3.36 19.23
N GLN A 257 8.87 -2.33 19.63
CA GLN A 257 9.86 -2.42 20.71
C GLN A 257 9.22 -2.86 22.02
N LYS A 258 8.05 -2.32 22.37
CA LYS A 258 7.27 -2.73 23.53
C LYS A 258 6.85 -4.19 23.46
N LEU A 259 6.39 -4.64 22.30
CA LEU A 259 5.95 -6.02 22.09
C LEU A 259 7.12 -7.02 21.93
N MET A 260 8.36 -6.53 21.82
CA MET A 260 9.57 -7.36 21.79
C MET A 260 10.26 -7.50 23.16
N LYS A 261 9.79 -6.86 24.23
CA LYS A 261 10.48 -6.83 25.54
C LYS A 261 10.79 -8.19 26.18
N SER A 262 10.06 -9.25 25.83
CA SER A 262 10.36 -10.60 26.31
C SER A 262 9.93 -11.65 25.28
N PRO A 263 10.53 -12.85 25.28
CA PRO A 263 10.16 -13.92 24.35
C PRO A 263 8.66 -14.27 24.38
N ALA A 264 8.04 -14.29 25.57
CA ALA A 264 6.63 -14.64 25.71
C ALA A 264 5.69 -13.57 25.13
N VAL A 265 5.97 -12.29 25.40
CA VAL A 265 5.19 -11.16 24.84
C VAL A 265 5.37 -11.09 23.33
N TYR A 266 6.60 -11.31 22.86
CA TYR A 266 6.88 -11.37 21.44
C TYR A 266 6.10 -12.48 20.76
N GLU A 267 6.15 -13.71 21.27
CA GLU A 267 5.48 -14.84 20.62
C GLU A 267 3.96 -14.62 20.49
N GLN A 268 3.33 -14.13 21.56
CA GLN A 268 1.87 -13.95 21.59
C GLN A 268 1.39 -12.68 20.88
N GLN A 269 2.15 -11.58 20.93
CA GLN A 269 1.67 -10.27 20.46
C GLN A 269 2.63 -9.63 19.46
N GLY A 270 3.94 -9.67 19.72
CA GLY A 270 4.94 -9.02 18.85
C GLY A 270 5.09 -9.65 17.46
N ARG A 271 5.15 -10.99 17.38
CA ARG A 271 5.22 -11.76 16.13
C ARG A 271 4.01 -11.49 15.24
N PRO A 272 2.75 -11.67 15.70
CA PRO A 272 1.58 -11.35 14.89
C PRO A 272 1.54 -9.88 14.48
N TYR A 273 1.82 -8.95 15.41
CA TYR A 273 1.88 -7.52 15.10
C TYR A 273 2.86 -7.22 13.97
N ALA A 274 4.11 -7.71 14.09
CA ALA A 274 5.15 -7.49 13.09
C ALA A 274 4.77 -8.08 11.72
N MET A 275 4.16 -9.26 11.68
CA MET A 275 3.67 -9.87 10.44
C MET A 275 2.53 -9.07 9.79
N SER A 276 1.55 -8.60 10.57
CA SER A 276 0.47 -7.74 10.09
C SER A 276 1.03 -6.44 9.51
N SER A 277 1.94 -5.81 10.27
CA SER A 277 2.65 -4.62 9.86
C SER A 277 3.41 -4.83 8.54
N GLU A 278 4.20 -5.91 8.42
CA GLU A 278 4.90 -6.26 7.19
C GLU A 278 3.95 -6.35 5.99
N THR A 279 2.82 -7.05 6.09
CA THR A 279 1.88 -7.15 4.95
C THR A 279 1.27 -5.80 4.61
N SER A 280 0.94 -4.99 5.61
CA SER A 280 0.32 -3.70 5.42
C SER A 280 1.27 -2.69 4.76
N HIS A 281 2.55 -2.65 5.16
CA HIS A 281 3.58 -1.83 4.50
C HIS A 281 3.90 -2.33 3.09
N ASN A 282 4.09 -3.63 2.92
CA ASN A 282 4.35 -4.23 1.61
C ASN A 282 3.24 -3.93 0.59
N ARG A 283 1.99 -3.88 1.05
CA ARG A 283 0.83 -3.56 0.23
C ARG A 283 0.50 -2.07 0.21
N GLN A 284 1.08 -1.26 1.10
CA GLN A 284 0.64 0.11 1.36
C GLN A 284 -0.88 0.19 1.53
N ARG A 285 -1.41 -0.73 2.32
CA ARG A 285 -2.83 -0.94 2.53
C ARG A 285 -3.09 -1.23 3.99
N PHE A 286 -4.12 -0.62 4.55
CA PHE A 286 -4.43 -0.79 5.96
C PHE A 286 -4.63 -2.26 6.33
N ALA A 287 -4.14 -2.63 7.51
CA ALA A 287 -4.45 -3.87 8.20
C ALA A 287 -4.50 -3.57 9.70
N ALA A 288 -5.39 -4.25 10.44
CA ALA A 288 -5.43 -4.10 11.88
C ALA A 288 -4.16 -4.72 12.50
N ARG A 289 -3.50 -3.99 13.40
CA ARG A 289 -2.27 -4.40 14.07
C ARG A 289 -2.51 -4.44 15.60
N GLY A 290 -3.64 -5.00 16.04
CA GLY A 290 -4.08 -4.93 17.43
C GLY A 290 -4.88 -3.66 17.73
N ASP A 291 -4.24 -2.61 18.28
CA ASP A 291 -4.91 -1.34 18.56
C ASP A 291 -5.16 -0.57 17.25
N MET A 292 -6.43 -0.54 16.81
CA MET A 292 -6.83 0.03 15.53
C MET A 292 -6.91 1.55 15.50
N GLU A 293 -6.75 2.22 16.65
CA GLU A 293 -6.93 3.67 16.78
C GLU A 293 -5.60 4.41 16.82
N LYS A 294 -4.57 3.80 17.42
CA LYS A 294 -3.27 4.45 17.61
C LYS A 294 -2.47 4.65 16.34
N ASN A 295 -2.62 3.76 15.36
CA ASN A 295 -1.88 3.81 14.11
C ASN A 295 -2.82 3.55 12.93
N ARG A 296 -3.01 4.59 12.11
CA ARG A 296 -3.91 4.61 10.95
C ARG A 296 -3.15 4.59 9.62
N LEU A 297 -1.89 4.15 9.60
CA LEU A 297 -1.10 4.06 8.36
C LEU A 297 -1.88 3.30 7.28
N PHE A 298 -1.98 3.92 6.10
CA PHE A 298 -2.71 3.43 4.92
C PHE A 298 -4.24 3.32 5.08
N ALA A 299 -4.83 3.80 6.18
CA ALA A 299 -6.28 3.88 6.30
C ALA A 299 -6.83 4.95 5.34
N THR A 300 -7.98 4.65 4.74
CA THR A 300 -8.72 5.62 3.94
C THR A 300 -9.79 6.30 4.79
N PRO A 301 -10.28 7.49 4.39
CA PRO A 301 -11.39 8.15 5.10
C PRO A 301 -12.62 7.26 5.28
N ARG A 302 -12.93 6.40 4.29
CA ARG A 302 -14.05 5.45 4.40
C ARG A 302 -13.81 4.39 5.47
N MET A 303 -12.56 3.93 5.63
CA MET A 303 -12.21 2.98 6.70
C MET A 303 -12.39 3.63 8.07
N ASP A 304 -11.98 4.88 8.25
CA ASP A 304 -12.20 5.62 9.50
C ASP A 304 -13.70 5.81 9.79
N LYS A 305 -14.49 6.15 8.76
CA LYS A 305 -15.94 6.25 8.89
C LYS A 305 -16.57 4.94 9.34
N TYR A 306 -16.16 3.81 8.75
CA TYR A 306 -16.68 2.48 9.09
C TYR A 306 -16.20 1.97 10.45
N LEU A 307 -15.03 2.42 10.90
CA LEU A 307 -14.57 2.19 12.27
C LEU A 307 -15.50 2.89 13.27
N GLU A 308 -15.80 4.18 13.06
CA GLU A 308 -16.70 4.94 13.93
C GLU A 308 -18.15 4.42 13.89
N GLN A 309 -18.61 3.97 12.73
CA GLN A 309 -19.89 3.30 12.58
C GLN A 309 -19.94 1.98 13.34
N ALA A 310 -18.89 1.15 13.26
CA ALA A 310 -18.82 -0.10 14.00
C ALA A 310 -18.86 0.13 15.52
N LYS A 311 -18.12 1.13 16.03
CA LYS A 311 -18.17 1.53 17.45
C LYS A 311 -19.60 1.88 17.89
N LYS A 312 -20.30 2.71 17.11
CA LYS A 312 -21.70 3.10 17.41
C LYS A 312 -22.66 1.92 17.36
N PHE A 313 -22.44 0.98 16.44
CA PHE A 313 -23.23 -0.23 16.36
C PHE A 313 -23.01 -1.13 17.59
N ASP A 314 -21.78 -1.24 18.07
CA ASP A 314 -21.48 -2.00 19.29
C ASP A 314 -22.12 -1.34 20.54
N GLU A 315 -22.26 -0.01 20.55
CA GLU A 315 -22.96 0.74 21.60
C GLU A 315 -24.50 0.60 21.55
N ASP A 316 -25.09 0.71 20.35
CA ASP A 316 -26.53 0.54 20.10
C ASP A 316 -26.79 -0.19 18.77
N PRO A 317 -26.95 -1.54 18.80
CA PRO A 317 -27.22 -2.33 17.60
C PRO A 317 -28.58 -2.04 16.95
N THR A 318 -29.47 -1.32 17.63
CA THR A 318 -30.82 -0.98 17.13
C THR A 318 -30.84 0.35 16.38
N ALA A 319 -29.79 1.15 16.50
CA ALA A 319 -29.67 2.42 15.80
C ALA A 319 -29.57 2.18 14.27
N PRO A 320 -30.24 3.02 13.45
CA PRO A 320 -30.12 2.91 12.00
C PRO A 320 -28.69 3.24 11.55
N MET A 321 -28.10 2.32 10.79
CA MET A 321 -26.79 2.51 10.17
C MET A 321 -26.92 3.24 8.82
N PRO A 322 -26.04 4.21 8.51
CA PRO A 322 -25.99 4.81 7.18
C PRO A 322 -25.72 3.76 6.09
N SER A 323 -26.34 3.94 4.91
CA SER A 323 -26.00 3.15 3.73
C SER A 323 -24.71 3.65 3.06
N ALA A 324 -24.01 2.79 2.32
CA ALA A 324 -22.83 3.18 1.54
C ALA A 324 -23.06 4.40 0.62
N ASP A 325 -24.23 4.47 -0.03
CA ASP A 325 -24.65 5.60 -0.88
C ASP A 325 -24.82 6.92 -0.10
N ALA A 326 -25.21 6.83 1.17
CA ALA A 326 -25.39 8.00 2.03
C ALA A 326 -24.01 8.55 2.44
N ASP A 327 -23.10 7.65 2.83
CA ASP A 327 -21.72 8.00 3.14
C ASP A 327 -20.98 8.56 1.89
N GLU A 328 -21.23 8.02 0.69
CA GLU A 328 -20.66 8.57 -0.55
C GLU A 328 -21.17 9.98 -0.84
N LYS A 329 -22.48 10.24 -0.66
CA LYS A 329 -23.01 11.60 -0.78
C LYS A 329 -22.36 12.55 0.22
N GLU A 330 -22.14 12.12 1.45
CA GLU A 330 -21.45 12.91 2.47
C GLU A 330 -20.01 13.26 2.05
N GLU A 331 -19.26 12.28 1.53
CA GLU A 331 -17.89 12.48 1.04
C GLU A 331 -17.84 13.44 -0.17
N VAL A 332 -18.74 13.26 -1.14
CA VAL A 332 -18.85 14.17 -2.30
C VAL A 332 -19.26 15.57 -1.86
N THR A 333 -20.13 15.71 -0.86
CA THR A 333 -20.51 17.03 -0.32
C THR A 333 -19.34 17.70 0.38
N ALA A 334 -18.53 16.93 1.13
CA ALA A 334 -17.34 17.45 1.81
C ALA A 334 -16.22 17.82 0.82
N ASN A 335 -16.13 17.16 -0.33
CA ASN A 335 -15.14 17.46 -1.37
C ASN A 335 -15.72 17.29 -2.79
N PRO A 336 -16.50 18.27 -3.28
CA PRO A 336 -17.23 18.14 -4.55
C PRO A 336 -16.32 18.08 -5.78
N LEU A 337 -15.06 18.50 -5.64
CA LEU A 337 -14.07 18.44 -6.71
C LEU A 337 -13.35 17.09 -6.77
N ALA A 338 -13.35 16.30 -5.70
CA ALA A 338 -12.62 15.03 -5.65
C ALA A 338 -12.99 14.05 -6.79
N PRO A 339 -14.27 13.84 -7.15
CA PRO A 339 -14.63 12.97 -8.27
C PRO A 339 -14.21 13.51 -9.64
N LEU A 340 -14.03 14.83 -9.74
CA LEU A 340 -13.71 15.52 -11.00
C LEU A 340 -12.21 15.73 -11.19
N ALA A 341 -11.43 15.77 -10.11
CA ALA A 341 -10.00 16.10 -10.15
C ALA A 341 -9.20 15.15 -11.05
N GLY A 342 -9.47 13.84 -10.98
CA GLY A 342 -8.83 12.84 -11.84
C GLY A 342 -9.14 13.06 -13.32
N PRO A 343 -10.42 13.03 -13.74
CA PRO A 343 -10.82 13.34 -15.12
C PRO A 343 -10.29 14.69 -15.62
N ILE A 344 -10.37 15.74 -14.81
CA ILE A 344 -9.86 17.07 -15.17
C ILE A 344 -8.34 17.03 -15.37
N THR A 345 -7.59 16.41 -14.46
CA THR A 345 -6.12 16.27 -14.58
C THR A 345 -5.76 15.50 -15.85
N PHE A 346 -6.47 14.43 -16.16
CA PHE A 346 -6.30 13.67 -17.40
C PHE A 346 -6.52 14.54 -18.64
N TYR A 347 -7.62 15.29 -18.71
CA TYR A 347 -7.89 16.17 -19.84
C TYR A 347 -6.89 17.33 -19.95
N ILE A 348 -6.41 17.86 -18.82
CA ILE A 348 -5.34 18.86 -18.80
C ILE A 348 -4.05 18.26 -19.35
N GLN A 349 -3.64 17.07 -18.89
CA GLN A 349 -2.43 16.39 -19.37
C GLN A 349 -2.53 16.06 -20.87
N ALA A 350 -3.68 15.56 -21.33
CA ALA A 350 -3.92 15.29 -22.74
C ALA A 350 -3.84 16.59 -23.58
N ALA A 351 -4.38 17.70 -23.08
CA ALA A 351 -4.27 19.00 -23.74
C ALA A 351 -2.81 19.50 -23.79
N VAL A 352 -2.07 19.38 -22.69
CA VAL A 352 -0.64 19.73 -22.63
C VAL A 352 0.17 18.89 -23.63
N GLN A 353 -0.05 17.58 -23.68
CA GLN A 353 0.63 16.69 -24.63
C GLN A 353 0.30 17.04 -26.08
N ALA A 354 -0.97 17.35 -26.39
CA ALA A 354 -1.37 17.79 -27.71
C ALA A 354 -0.65 19.09 -28.11
N LEU A 355 -0.53 20.05 -27.18
CA LEU A 355 0.20 21.30 -27.42
C LEU A 355 1.70 21.06 -27.62
N GLN A 356 2.33 20.21 -26.81
CA GLN A 356 3.74 19.81 -26.96
C GLN A 356 3.99 19.10 -28.30
N ALA A 357 3.07 18.26 -28.77
CA ALA A 357 3.17 17.61 -30.07
C ALA A 357 3.09 18.62 -31.23
N ILE A 358 2.19 19.61 -31.13
CA ILE A 358 2.09 20.70 -32.10
C ILE A 358 3.38 21.52 -32.12
N GLU A 359 3.93 21.86 -30.96
CA GLU A 359 5.20 22.58 -30.84
C GLU A 359 6.37 21.82 -31.49
N LYS A 360 6.49 20.51 -31.22
CA LYS A 360 7.49 19.64 -31.87
C LYS A 360 7.37 19.65 -33.40
N LEU A 361 6.15 19.60 -33.94
CA LEU A 361 5.91 19.68 -35.38
C LEU A 361 6.36 21.02 -35.97
N ILE A 362 6.06 22.13 -35.30
CA ILE A 362 6.49 23.48 -35.72
C ILE A 362 8.01 23.58 -35.73
N ASN A 363 8.67 23.14 -34.64
CA ASN A 363 10.11 23.21 -34.49
C ASN A 363 10.86 22.32 -35.50
N ASN A 364 10.31 21.15 -35.82
CA ASN A 364 10.88 20.27 -36.85
C ASN A 364 10.65 20.81 -38.26
N GLY A 365 9.50 21.43 -38.52
CA GLY A 365 9.23 22.11 -39.79
C GLY A 365 10.11 23.35 -40.02
N ALA A 366 10.41 24.10 -38.95
CA ALA A 366 11.28 25.27 -39.00
C ALA A 366 12.77 24.93 -39.23
N LYS A 367 13.21 23.71 -38.90
CA LYS A 367 14.58 23.22 -39.19
C LYS A 367 14.76 22.71 -40.62
N ALA A 368 13.68 22.54 -41.38
CA ALA A 368 13.69 22.03 -42.75
C ALA A 368 13.70 23.13 -43.83
N VAL A 369 13.82 24.40 -43.42
CA VAL A 369 14.00 25.59 -44.27
C VAL A 369 15.34 26.21 -43.92
#